data_AF-A0A351ERX9-F1
#
_entry.id   AF-A0A351ERX9-F1
#
_cell.length_a   1.000
_cell.length_b   1.000
_cell.length_c   1.000
_cell.angle_alpha   90.00
_cell.angle_beta   90.00
_cell.angle_gamma   90.00
#
_symmetry.space_group_name_H-M   'P 1'
#
loop_
_entity.id
_entity.type
_entity.pdbx_description
1 polymer ?
#
loop_
_entity_poly.entity_id
_entity_poly.type
_entity_poly.pdbx_seq_one_letter_code
_entity_poly.pdbx_strand_id
1 'polypeptide(L)'
;MVVKRSGVMVLPGMGAGDASTIAIRTALASQGYRVHRWNLGRNVPTPELQSALRSRFFDVAERYDEPVALVGWSLGGLYAHRLAEFAPNMVRSVITLGSPLNDGEQLPSLSVPTTSIYSRNDRVVSWARSLVDDRQPRHENVEVRSTHLTLGIDPSVMVVISDRLRRDPDRWKPFRTPPLMGAVYPGQPRSDG
;
A
#
# COMPACT_ATOMS: atom_id res chain seq x y z
N MET A 1 24.70 6.87 -2.31
CA MET A 1 23.69 7.40 -1.38
C MET A 1 23.03 6.22 -0.67
N VAL A 2 23.16 6.14 0.65
CA VAL A 2 22.44 5.13 1.45
C VAL A 2 21.01 5.64 1.62
N VAL A 3 20.02 4.94 1.07
CA VAL A 3 18.61 5.26 1.31
C VAL A 3 18.35 5.03 2.80
N LYS A 4 18.04 6.10 3.54
CA LYS A 4 17.64 6.05 4.96
C LYS A 4 16.36 5.20 5.03
N ARG A 5 16.44 4.01 5.64
CA ARG A 5 15.32 3.05 5.67
C ARG A 5 14.25 3.56 6.64
N SER A 6 13.12 4.01 6.10
CA SER A 6 12.00 4.61 6.82
C SER A 6 11.20 3.60 7.64
N GLY A 7 10.39 4.09 8.59
CA GLY A 7 9.36 3.30 9.23
C GLY A 7 8.28 2.88 8.22
N VAL A 8 7.79 1.64 8.33
CA VAL A 8 6.72 1.11 7.46
C VAL A 8 5.61 0.52 8.32
N MET A 9 4.38 1.03 8.23
CA MET A 9 3.22 0.42 8.91
C MET A 9 2.43 -0.44 7.94
N VAL A 10 2.11 -1.68 8.32
CA VAL A 10 1.37 -2.63 7.48
C VAL A 10 -0.03 -2.89 8.03
N LEU A 11 -1.05 -2.62 7.22
CA LEU A 11 -2.47 -2.65 7.60
C LEU A 11 -3.18 -3.86 6.95
N PRO A 12 -3.80 -4.76 7.74
CA PRO A 12 -4.45 -5.97 7.22
C PRO A 12 -5.82 -5.67 6.60
N GLY A 13 -6.32 -6.62 5.79
CA GLY A 13 -7.68 -6.59 5.26
C GLY A 13 -8.77 -6.86 6.29
N MET A 14 -10.03 -6.70 5.88
CA MET A 14 -11.21 -6.90 6.73
C MET A 14 -11.25 -8.31 7.34
N GLY A 15 -11.62 -8.41 8.62
CA GLY A 15 -11.65 -9.64 9.41
C GLY A 15 -10.27 -10.22 9.78
N ALA A 16 -9.19 -9.74 9.16
CA ALA A 16 -7.84 -10.21 9.38
C ALA A 16 -7.10 -9.41 10.47
N GLY A 17 -5.89 -9.84 10.81
CA GLY A 17 -5.06 -9.20 11.84
C GLY A 17 -3.58 -9.38 11.53
N ASP A 18 -2.74 -9.25 12.54
CA ASP A 18 -1.28 -9.27 12.34
C ASP A 18 -0.73 -10.54 11.69
N ALA A 19 -1.38 -11.69 11.87
CA ALA A 19 -0.93 -12.94 11.27
C ALA A 19 -0.98 -12.89 9.72
N SER A 20 -1.96 -12.20 9.12
CA SER A 20 -2.13 -12.19 7.66
C SER A 20 -1.06 -11.39 6.93
N THR A 21 -0.35 -10.49 7.62
CA THR A 21 0.67 -9.63 7.03
C THR A 21 2.10 -10.08 7.36
N ILE A 22 2.28 -11.24 8.00
CA ILE A 22 3.60 -11.74 8.42
C ILE A 22 4.56 -11.82 7.23
N ALA A 23 4.14 -12.35 6.07
CA ALA A 23 5.01 -12.48 4.91
C ALA A 23 5.56 -11.12 4.43
N ILE A 24 4.68 -10.13 4.24
CA ILE A 24 5.08 -8.75 3.90
C ILE A 24 6.06 -8.22 4.94
N ARG A 25 5.73 -8.32 6.22
CA ARG A 25 6.53 -7.73 7.29
C ARG A 25 7.90 -8.38 7.40
N THR A 26 7.98 -9.70 7.35
CA THR A 26 9.25 -10.45 7.40
C THR A 26 10.13 -10.10 6.21
N ALA A 27 9.56 -10.04 5.00
CA ALA A 27 10.30 -9.70 3.79
C ALA A 27 10.82 -8.25 3.78
N LEU A 28 10.08 -7.31 4.37
CA LEU A 28 10.54 -5.93 4.52
C LEU A 28 11.56 -5.78 5.66
N ALA A 29 11.38 -6.50 6.77
CA ALA A 29 12.32 -6.51 7.88
C ALA A 29 13.68 -7.11 7.48
N SER A 30 13.70 -8.17 6.65
CA SER A 30 14.95 -8.74 6.11
C SER A 30 15.69 -7.79 5.17
N GLN A 31 14.97 -6.85 4.55
CA GLN A 31 15.53 -5.72 3.81
C GLN A 31 15.90 -4.55 4.72
N GLY A 32 15.80 -4.71 6.04
CA GLY A 32 16.18 -3.76 7.09
C GLY A 32 15.27 -2.54 7.25
N TYR A 33 14.03 -2.59 6.76
CA TYR A 33 13.01 -1.60 7.13
C TYR A 33 12.61 -1.78 8.60
N ARG A 34 12.21 -0.68 9.25
CA ARG A 34 11.59 -0.73 10.57
C ARG A 34 10.09 -0.92 10.40
N VAL A 35 9.68 -2.18 10.37
CA VAL A 35 8.30 -2.55 10.04
C VAL A 35 7.44 -2.63 11.29
N HIS A 36 6.29 -1.95 11.25
CA HIS A 36 5.31 -1.87 12.31
C HIS A 36 4.06 -2.67 11.96
N ARG A 37 3.63 -3.44 12.95
CA ARG A 37 2.40 -4.22 12.92
C ARG A 37 1.17 -3.35 13.20
N TRP A 38 0.00 -3.89 12.87
CA TRP A 38 -1.29 -3.26 13.10
C TRP A 38 -1.61 -3.14 14.60
N ASN A 39 -1.49 -4.24 15.36
CA ASN A 39 -1.68 -4.25 16.83
C ASN A 39 -3.05 -3.77 17.35
N LEU A 40 -4.11 -3.85 16.54
CA LEU A 40 -5.49 -3.50 16.96
C LEU A 40 -6.43 -4.72 16.93
N GLY A 41 -5.88 -5.94 16.99
CA GLY A 41 -6.68 -7.16 16.87
C GLY A 41 -7.20 -7.39 15.45
N ARG A 42 -8.45 -7.85 15.34
CA ARG A 42 -9.10 -8.10 14.05
C ARG A 42 -9.62 -6.80 13.44
N ASN A 43 -9.42 -6.63 12.14
CA ASN A 43 -9.91 -5.48 11.38
C ASN A 43 -11.41 -5.62 11.06
N VAL A 44 -12.25 -5.35 12.06
CA VAL A 44 -13.71 -5.27 11.90
C VAL A 44 -14.10 -3.80 12.03
N PRO A 45 -14.63 -3.15 10.97
CA PRO A 45 -14.95 -1.72 11.01
C PRO A 45 -15.92 -1.36 12.15
N THR A 46 -15.41 -0.63 13.14
CA THR A 46 -16.22 0.01 14.18
C THR A 46 -15.68 1.43 14.45
N PRO A 47 -16.48 2.34 15.04
CA PRO A 47 -15.99 3.66 15.44
C PRO A 47 -14.78 3.60 16.38
N GLU A 48 -14.76 2.62 17.29
CA GLU A 48 -13.67 2.41 18.24
C GLU A 48 -12.39 1.99 17.50
N LEU A 49 -12.51 1.08 16.53
CA LEU A 49 -11.36 0.68 15.71
C LEU A 49 -10.79 1.86 14.91
N GLN A 50 -11.64 2.73 14.39
CA GLN A 50 -11.20 3.92 13.64
C GLN A 50 -10.42 4.90 14.51
N SER A 51 -10.89 5.13 15.75
CA SER A 51 -10.18 5.97 16.72
C SER A 51 -8.87 5.32 17.19
N ALA A 52 -8.88 4.01 17.42
CA ALA A 52 -7.68 3.25 17.77
C ALA A 52 -6.66 3.22 16.62
N LEU A 53 -7.11 3.16 15.37
CA LEU A 53 -6.27 3.24 14.18
C LEU A 53 -5.53 4.59 14.10
N ARG A 54 -6.23 5.71 14.28
CA ARG A 54 -5.57 7.03 14.31
C ARG A 54 -4.53 7.10 15.42
N SER A 55 -4.88 6.67 16.63
CA SER A 55 -3.95 6.63 17.77
C SER A 55 -2.72 5.78 17.47
N ARG A 56 -2.94 4.58 16.91
CA ARG A 56 -1.87 3.66 16.52
C ARG A 56 -0.96 4.21 15.44
N PHE A 57 -1.53 4.95 14.48
CA PHE A 57 -0.75 5.63 13.44
C PHE A 57 0.18 6.67 14.06
N PHE A 58 -0.32 7.54 14.94
CA PHE A 58 0.50 8.53 15.65
C PHE A 58 1.59 7.86 16.50
N ASP A 59 1.25 6.82 17.28
CA ASP A 59 2.21 6.04 18.08
C ASP A 59 3.37 5.47 17.26
N VAL A 60 3.16 5.24 15.96
CA VAL A 60 4.18 4.74 15.03
C VAL A 60 4.92 5.90 14.38
N ALA A 61 4.20 6.89 13.87
CA ALA A 61 4.77 8.00 13.11
C ALA A 61 5.68 8.88 13.98
N GLU A 62 5.28 9.15 15.22
CA GLU A 62 6.04 9.98 16.17
C GLU A 62 7.36 9.35 16.65
N ARG A 63 7.60 8.07 16.33
CA ARG A 63 8.90 7.41 16.62
C ARG A 63 10.01 7.82 15.65
N TYR A 64 9.67 8.59 14.62
CA TYR A 64 10.57 8.93 13.53
C TYR A 64 10.54 10.43 13.27
N ASP A 65 11.70 11.01 13.02
CA ASP A 65 11.82 12.38 12.53
C ASP A 65 11.41 12.53 11.05
N GLU A 66 11.16 11.40 10.38
CA GLU A 66 10.82 11.32 8.97
C GLU A 66 9.44 10.68 8.80
N PRO A 67 8.67 11.08 7.77
CA PRO A 67 7.39 10.46 7.45
C PRO A 67 7.49 8.93 7.28
N VAL A 68 6.45 8.20 7.68
CA VAL A 68 6.38 6.73 7.58
C VAL A 68 5.68 6.29 6.30
N ALA A 69 6.10 5.17 5.72
CA ALA A 69 5.37 4.56 4.60
C ALA A 69 4.22 3.68 5.11
N LEU A 70 3.13 3.64 4.36
CA LEU A 70 1.97 2.80 4.66
C LEU A 70 1.80 1.73 3.59
N VAL A 71 1.63 0.48 4.01
CA VAL A 71 1.28 -0.65 3.13
C VAL A 71 -0.04 -1.22 3.61
N GLY A 72 -1.08 -1.12 2.80
CA GLY A 72 -2.42 -1.59 3.19
C GLY A 72 -2.97 -2.62 2.22
N TRP A 73 -3.56 -3.69 2.75
CA TRP A 73 -4.21 -4.73 1.96
C TRP A 73 -5.72 -4.66 2.11
N SER A 74 -6.46 -4.67 1.00
CA SER A 74 -7.92 -4.65 0.99
C SER A 74 -8.43 -3.41 1.74
N LEU A 75 -9.34 -3.57 2.71
CA LEU A 75 -9.78 -2.50 3.60
C LEU A 75 -8.61 -1.75 4.29
N GLY A 76 -7.51 -2.43 4.61
CA GLY A 76 -6.32 -1.79 5.16
C GLY A 76 -5.68 -0.76 4.23
N GLY A 77 -5.82 -0.92 2.90
CA GLY A 77 -5.37 0.07 1.92
C GLY A 77 -6.27 1.30 1.86
N LEU A 78 -7.58 1.14 2.03
CA LEU A 78 -8.49 2.27 2.21
C LEU A 78 -8.11 3.08 3.46
N TYR A 79 -7.82 2.40 4.57
CA TYR A 79 -7.34 3.04 5.79
C TYR A 79 -6.00 3.75 5.61
N ALA A 80 -5.05 3.13 4.90
CA ALA A 80 -3.78 3.77 4.59
C ALA A 80 -3.96 5.05 3.77
N HIS A 81 -4.85 5.03 2.77
CA HIS A 81 -5.21 6.20 1.99
C HIS A 81 -5.80 7.31 2.88
N ARG A 82 -6.79 6.99 3.70
CA ARG A 82 -7.44 7.97 4.60
C ARG A 82 -6.49 8.57 5.64
N LEU A 83 -5.52 7.80 6.14
CA LEU A 83 -4.49 8.32 7.04
C LEU A 83 -3.56 9.30 6.32
N ALA A 84 -3.19 9.02 5.07
CA ALA A 84 -2.37 9.91 4.25
C ALA A 84 -3.12 11.17 3.82
N GLU A 85 -4.43 11.08 3.58
CA GLU A 85 -5.29 12.25 3.35
C GLU A 85 -5.35 13.13 4.61
N PHE A 86 -5.50 12.52 5.78
CA PHE A 86 -5.63 13.20 7.07
C PHE A 86 -4.33 13.84 7.57
N ALA A 87 -3.19 13.15 7.44
CA ALA A 87 -1.90 13.58 7.95
C ALA A 87 -0.78 13.42 6.90
N PRO A 88 -0.86 14.12 5.76
CA PRO A 88 0.06 13.93 4.63
C PRO A 88 1.52 14.18 5.00
N ASN A 89 1.78 15.11 5.92
CA ASN A 89 3.13 15.44 6.39
C ASN A 89 3.79 14.34 7.23
N MET A 90 3.02 13.36 7.71
CA MET A 90 3.53 12.20 8.47
C MET A 90 3.61 10.93 7.62
N VAL A 91 3.15 10.98 6.36
CA VAL A 91 3.15 9.84 5.45
C VAL A 91 4.15 10.06 4.32
N ARG A 92 5.10 9.14 4.18
CA ARG A 92 6.11 9.16 3.11
C ARG A 92 5.53 8.75 1.76
N SER A 93 4.72 7.70 1.78
CA SER A 93 4.16 7.05 0.59
C SER A 93 3.09 6.04 0.99
N VAL A 94 2.15 5.78 0.09
CA VAL A 94 1.10 4.76 0.27
C VAL A 94 1.25 3.67 -0.80
N ILE A 95 1.19 2.42 -0.37
CA ILE A 95 1.15 1.25 -1.25
C ILE A 95 -0.09 0.43 -0.88
N THR A 96 -1.00 0.22 -1.83
CA THR A 96 -2.24 -0.54 -1.59
C THR A 96 -2.24 -1.84 -2.35
N LEU A 97 -2.86 -2.89 -1.80
CA LEU A 97 -3.01 -4.20 -2.42
C LEU A 97 -4.51 -4.51 -2.56
N GLY A 98 -5.04 -4.60 -3.78
CA GLY A 98 -6.44 -4.97 -4.06
C GLY A 98 -7.45 -4.23 -3.18
N SER A 99 -7.32 -2.91 -3.06
CA SER A 99 -8.02 -2.10 -2.06
C SER A 99 -9.18 -1.32 -2.68
N PRO A 100 -10.34 -1.19 -2.03
CA PRO A 100 -11.48 -0.45 -2.59
C PRO A 100 -11.26 1.06 -2.44
N LEU A 101 -10.59 1.69 -3.40
CA LEU A 101 -10.27 3.13 -3.45
C LEU A 101 -11.27 3.94 -4.30
N ASN A 102 -12.23 3.27 -4.91
CA ASN A 102 -13.36 3.86 -5.60
C ASN A 102 -14.59 2.97 -5.36
N ASP A 103 -15.66 3.53 -4.79
CA ASP A 103 -16.91 2.84 -4.48
C ASP A 103 -18.15 3.50 -5.09
N GLY A 104 -17.96 4.31 -6.12
CA GLY A 104 -18.99 5.13 -6.77
C GLY A 104 -18.48 6.54 -7.01
N GLU A 105 -17.60 7.01 -6.12
CA GLU A 105 -16.77 8.20 -6.31
C GLU A 105 -15.31 7.85 -6.04
N GLN A 106 -14.41 8.38 -6.87
CA GLN A 106 -13.00 8.17 -6.65
C GLN A 106 -12.55 8.99 -5.44
N LEU A 107 -11.78 8.36 -4.55
CA LEU A 107 -11.19 9.06 -3.42
C LEU A 107 -10.29 10.21 -3.90
N PRO A 108 -10.16 11.27 -3.08
CA PRO A 108 -9.31 12.39 -3.44
C PRO A 108 -7.87 11.94 -3.66
N SER A 109 -7.22 12.60 -4.62
CA SER A 109 -5.81 12.37 -4.91
C SER A 109 -4.95 12.78 -3.72
N LEU A 110 -4.07 11.89 -3.29
CA LEU A 110 -3.11 12.16 -2.23
C LEU A 110 -1.95 13.04 -2.72
N SER A 111 -1.46 13.95 -1.87
CA SER A 111 -0.25 14.73 -2.16
C SER A 111 1.03 13.89 -2.08
N VAL A 112 0.98 12.70 -1.51
CA VAL A 112 2.12 11.78 -1.36
C VAL A 112 2.18 10.75 -2.50
N PRO A 113 3.37 10.19 -2.82
CA PRO A 113 3.47 9.08 -3.76
C PRO A 113 2.54 7.93 -3.40
N THR A 114 1.80 7.42 -4.39
CA THR A 114 0.79 6.38 -4.18
C THR A 114 0.89 5.32 -5.26
N THR A 115 1.10 4.07 -4.86
CA THR A 115 1.13 2.93 -5.78
C THR A 115 -0.02 1.99 -5.45
N SER A 116 -0.95 1.80 -6.38
CA SER A 116 -1.97 0.76 -6.25
C SER A 116 -1.52 -0.51 -6.94
N ILE A 117 -1.41 -1.60 -6.19
CA ILE A 117 -1.16 -2.94 -6.73
C ILE A 117 -2.50 -3.66 -6.82
N TYR A 118 -2.92 -3.98 -8.03
CA TYR A 118 -4.22 -4.59 -8.28
C TYR A 118 -4.08 -5.85 -9.13
N SER A 119 -5.13 -6.67 -9.17
CA SER A 119 -5.20 -7.80 -10.11
C SER A 119 -6.57 -7.92 -10.73
N ARG A 120 -6.63 -8.16 -12.04
CA ARG A 120 -7.89 -8.52 -12.73
C ARG A 120 -8.45 -9.86 -12.28
N ASN A 121 -7.63 -10.70 -11.64
CA ASN A 121 -8.02 -11.97 -11.05
C ASN A 121 -8.54 -11.80 -9.60
N ASP A 122 -8.61 -10.57 -9.09
CA ASP A 122 -9.25 -10.27 -7.82
C ASP A 122 -10.77 -10.46 -7.95
N ARG A 123 -11.31 -11.36 -7.11
CA ARG A 123 -12.74 -11.70 -7.08
C ARG A 123 -13.46 -11.11 -5.86
N VAL A 124 -12.76 -10.38 -5.00
CA VAL A 124 -13.30 -9.77 -3.78
C VAL A 124 -13.48 -8.28 -4.00
N VAL A 125 -12.46 -7.62 -4.54
CA VAL A 125 -12.49 -6.22 -4.94
C VAL A 125 -12.35 -6.16 -6.45
N SER A 126 -13.36 -5.62 -7.13
CA SER A 126 -13.25 -5.35 -8.57
C SER A 126 -12.00 -4.52 -8.84
N TRP A 127 -11.17 -4.96 -9.79
CA TRP A 127 -9.88 -4.32 -10.08
C TRP A 127 -10.00 -2.82 -10.37
N ALA A 128 -11.08 -2.41 -11.06
CA ALA A 128 -11.34 -1.00 -11.39
C ALA A 128 -11.53 -0.15 -10.12
N ARG A 129 -12.06 -0.75 -9.04
CA ARG A 129 -12.22 -0.09 -7.74
C ARG A 129 -10.91 0.06 -6.99
N SER A 130 -9.84 -0.60 -7.43
CA SER A 130 -8.50 -0.45 -6.86
C SER A 130 -7.69 0.66 -7.50
N LEU A 131 -8.16 1.26 -8.60
CA LEU A 131 -7.35 2.23 -9.33
C LEU A 131 -7.28 3.58 -8.59
N VAL A 132 -6.08 4.15 -8.57
CA VAL A 132 -5.84 5.56 -8.24
C VAL A 132 -5.81 6.39 -9.52
N ASP A 133 -6.03 7.70 -9.38
CA ASP A 133 -5.93 8.65 -10.49
C ASP A 133 -4.47 8.83 -10.92
N ASP A 134 -4.03 8.09 -11.95
CA ASP A 134 -2.66 8.11 -12.47
C ASP A 134 -2.36 9.30 -13.38
N ARG A 135 -3.31 10.23 -13.56
CA ARG A 135 -3.02 11.58 -14.09
C ARG A 135 -2.21 12.39 -13.08
N GLN A 136 -2.22 12.00 -11.81
CA GLN A 136 -1.39 12.61 -10.79
C GLN A 136 0.08 12.20 -10.96
N PRO A 137 1.03 13.15 -10.95
CA PRO A 137 2.43 12.87 -11.30
C PRO A 137 3.16 11.84 -10.45
N ARG A 138 2.63 11.46 -9.27
CA ARG A 138 3.25 10.48 -8.36
C ARG A 138 2.34 9.32 -8.01
N HIS A 139 1.27 9.13 -8.78
CA HIS A 139 0.34 8.01 -8.61
C HIS A 139 0.54 7.02 -9.75
N GLU A 140 0.41 5.74 -9.46
CA GLU A 140 0.49 4.70 -10.48
C GLU A 140 -0.32 3.46 -10.07
N ASN A 141 -0.78 2.74 -11.10
CA ASN A 141 -1.46 1.47 -10.94
C ASN A 141 -0.53 0.35 -11.46
N VAL A 142 -0.32 -0.72 -10.70
CA VAL A 142 0.55 -1.85 -11.10
C VAL A 142 -0.26 -3.12 -11.09
N GLU A 143 -0.50 -3.69 -12.27
CA GLU A 143 -1.17 -4.97 -12.41
C GLU A 143 -0.23 -6.12 -12.05
N VAL A 144 -0.71 -7.05 -11.24
CA VAL A 144 -0.08 -8.35 -10.99
C VAL A 144 -1.03 -9.49 -11.33
N ARG A 145 -0.49 -10.66 -11.69
CA ARG A 145 -1.28 -11.90 -11.86
C ARG A 145 -1.40 -12.66 -10.53
N SER A 146 -2.30 -12.20 -9.66
CA SER A 146 -2.54 -12.81 -8.34
C SER A 146 -4.03 -12.84 -8.00
N THR A 147 -4.40 -13.48 -6.89
CA THR A 147 -5.78 -13.40 -6.36
C THR A 147 -5.82 -12.53 -5.11
N HIS A 148 -7.00 -12.03 -4.74
CA HIS A 148 -7.16 -11.16 -3.57
C HIS A 148 -6.46 -11.71 -2.32
N LEU A 149 -6.66 -13.01 -2.05
CA LEU A 149 -6.18 -13.70 -0.85
C LEU A 149 -4.67 -13.98 -0.89
N THR A 150 -4.08 -13.99 -2.08
CA THR A 150 -2.64 -14.29 -2.27
C THR A 150 -1.79 -13.05 -2.43
N LEU A 151 -2.38 -11.87 -2.65
CA LEU A 151 -1.64 -10.60 -2.82
C LEU A 151 -0.63 -10.35 -1.68
N GLY A 152 -0.97 -10.69 -0.43
CA GLY A 152 -0.07 -10.47 0.71
C GLY A 152 1.12 -11.43 0.81
N ILE A 153 1.16 -12.50 0.02
CA ILE A 153 2.25 -13.49 0.01
C ILE A 153 2.89 -13.67 -1.37
N ASP A 154 2.36 -13.00 -2.39
CA ASP A 154 2.82 -13.11 -3.77
C ASP A 154 4.21 -12.46 -3.96
N PRO A 155 5.22 -13.19 -4.45
CA PRO A 155 6.55 -12.63 -4.67
C PRO A 155 6.58 -11.45 -5.64
N SER A 156 5.71 -11.42 -6.66
CA SER A 156 5.61 -10.31 -7.61
C SER A 156 5.10 -9.03 -6.94
N VAL A 157 4.18 -9.15 -5.97
CA VAL A 157 3.74 -8.02 -5.14
C VAL A 157 4.88 -7.52 -4.27
N MET A 158 5.65 -8.43 -3.65
CA MET A 158 6.78 -8.05 -2.82
C MET A 158 7.88 -7.30 -3.57
N VAL A 159 8.13 -7.65 -4.83
CA VAL A 159 9.05 -6.92 -5.71
C VAL A 159 8.61 -5.47 -5.90
N VAL A 160 7.31 -5.24 -6.15
CA VAL A 160 6.76 -3.88 -6.29
C VAL A 160 6.89 -3.13 -4.98
N ILE A 161 6.40 -3.69 -3.86
CA ILE A 161 6.48 -3.04 -2.53
C ILE A 161 7.93 -2.63 -2.23
N SER A 162 8.89 -3.54 -2.44
CA SER A 162 10.30 -3.30 -2.17
C SER A 162 10.89 -2.22 -3.05
N ASP A 163 10.56 -2.19 -4.35
CA ASP A 163 11.00 -1.13 -5.23
C ASP A 163 10.45 0.23 -4.79
N ARG A 164 9.13 0.30 -4.54
CA ARG A 164 8.45 1.54 -4.13
C ARG A 164 8.99 2.12 -2.84
N LEU A 165 9.20 1.28 -1.82
CA LEU A 165 9.77 1.72 -0.54
C LEU A 165 11.23 2.19 -0.64
N ARG A 166 11.97 1.82 -1.70
CA ARG A 166 13.34 2.30 -1.95
C ARG A 166 13.36 3.65 -2.68
N ARG A 167 12.23 4.07 -3.27
CA ARG A 167 12.16 5.34 -3.98
C ARG A 167 12.20 6.50 -2.99
N ASP A 168 12.91 7.53 -3.43
CA ASP A 168 12.88 8.84 -2.81
C ASP A 168 11.60 9.57 -3.30
N PRO A 169 10.70 10.00 -2.40
CA PRO A 169 9.48 10.72 -2.76
C PRO A 169 9.73 11.95 -3.65
N ASP A 170 10.88 12.61 -3.49
CA ASP A 170 11.25 13.81 -4.25
C ASP A 170 11.82 13.48 -5.62
N ARG A 171 12.27 12.24 -5.81
CA ARG A 171 12.81 11.72 -7.09
C ARG A 171 11.99 10.56 -7.59
N TRP A 172 10.67 10.72 -7.54
CA TRP A 172 9.71 9.71 -7.94
C TRP A 172 9.92 9.26 -9.39
N LYS A 173 9.82 7.94 -9.62
CA LYS A 173 9.85 7.33 -10.94
C LYS A 173 8.87 6.14 -10.98
N PRO A 174 8.14 5.95 -12.10
CA PRO A 174 7.21 4.83 -12.24
C PRO A 174 7.87 3.46 -12.11
N PHE A 175 7.05 2.44 -11.87
CA PHE A 175 7.51 1.05 -11.77
C PHE A 175 7.96 0.57 -13.13
N ARG A 176 9.12 -0.07 -13.14
CA ARG A 176 9.63 -0.76 -14.32
C ARG A 176 9.67 -2.22 -14.02
N THR A 177 8.92 -2.98 -14.79
CA THR A 177 8.94 -4.44 -14.75
C THR A 177 10.38 -4.93 -14.83
N PRO A 178 10.85 -5.72 -13.84
CA PRO A 178 12.16 -6.34 -13.91
C PRO A 178 12.31 -7.19 -15.18
N PRO A 179 13.52 -7.27 -15.77
CA PRO A 179 13.79 -8.18 -16.86
C PRO A 179 13.30 -9.60 -16.53
N LEU A 180 12.74 -10.29 -17.51
CA LEU A 180 12.21 -11.67 -17.40
C LEU A 180 10.97 -11.84 -16.50
N MET A 181 10.42 -10.78 -15.89
CA MET A 181 9.19 -10.85 -15.09
C MET A 181 7.93 -10.36 -15.83
N GLY A 182 8.02 -10.09 -17.14
CA GLY A 182 6.88 -9.60 -17.94
C GLY A 182 5.62 -10.47 -17.85
N ALA A 183 5.78 -11.79 -17.68
CA ALA A 183 4.65 -12.71 -17.59
C ALA A 183 3.77 -12.50 -16.34
N VAL A 184 4.27 -11.90 -15.26
CA VAL A 184 3.50 -11.62 -14.04
C VAL A 184 3.06 -10.16 -13.91
N TYR A 185 3.55 -9.28 -14.80
CA TYR A 185 3.18 -7.87 -14.90
C TYR A 185 2.64 -7.58 -16.31
N PRO A 186 1.34 -7.85 -16.57
CA PRO A 186 0.76 -7.80 -17.92
C PRO A 186 0.63 -6.39 -18.52
N GLY A 187 1.05 -5.34 -17.81
CA GLY A 187 0.99 -3.94 -18.24
C GLY A 187 -0.24 -3.21 -17.71
N GLN A 188 -0.17 -1.87 -17.65
CA GLN A 188 -1.26 -1.01 -17.21
C GLN A 188 -2.37 -0.93 -18.27
N PRO A 189 -3.67 -0.92 -17.91
CA PRO A 189 -4.70 -0.35 -18.75
C PRO A 189 -4.34 1.11 -18.97
N ARG A 190 -4.35 1.56 -20.23
CA ARG A 190 -4.23 2.98 -20.54
C ARG A 190 -5.45 3.69 -19.94
N SER A 191 -5.22 4.82 -19.28
CA SER A 191 -6.24 5.79 -18.84
C SER A 191 -7.02 6.43 -20.01
N ASP A 192 -6.66 6.07 -21.24
CA ASP A 192 -7.14 6.64 -22.48
C ASP A 192 -7.94 5.54 -23.21
N GLY A 193 -9.24 5.49 -22.90
CA GLY A 193 -10.23 4.60 -23.51
C GLY A 193 -11.63 5.03 -23.12
#